data_AF-A0A644TV05-F1
#
_entry.id   AF-A0A644TV05-F1
#
_cell.length_a   1.000
_cell.length_b   1.000
_cell.length_c   1.000
_cell.angle_alpha   90.00
_cell.angle_beta   90.00
_cell.angle_gamma   90.00
#
_symmetry.space_group_name_H-M   'P 1'
#
loop_
_entity.id
_entity.type
_entity.pdbx_description
1 polymer ?
#
loop_
_entity_poly.entity_id
_entity_poly.type
_entity_poly.pdbx_seq_one_letter_code
_entity_poly.pdbx_strand_id
1 'polypeptide(L)'
;MVKKYIQLLFLIIFSIFILSSPVFANVPTKEFLPLADKEQIWEQIEINANTIRVFTEHNSNYYLKEFIKNNSNIWVISTEQQIIPKKTGLNINGTIPVHDKALAETLENKFQASFLPSKLDYSNHPYLPPVGTQQENSCVGWSVGYYLRTFQEANDYGWRITNDNQILDSRVFSPTFIYNLINNGEDNGASLDDAGNLLKYIGAAPLSDFPYRPGDYYTVPAQEVINKAYPHRVKDWRILFTQYDSHDYIVQKIKEYLNTGDLIVVGSKIGFKFQFPMIDEYGNSIITTDYYPNYNHAYVVVGYDDSFQTPEGYGAFKIINSWGKEWGNSGYSYLSYQALTTNAIAGYVFTDLVNGPIQPIEQELPVSITHQVKFKLNFTGRGQYDIKITDSKGKTLYQEYALNGMPGINEVTWSGNDMHGKIVPAGTYKLVLTTYDKHGNPTMPFEHEFVKLDKVINTQAISYWIDSDIQSVTISVTPQTAGLLNIDLIVGEKKQRIITNDIIKVNEAKTYEFDKDTIKAIGEDFNSAYFEINVE
;
A
#
# COMPACT_ATOMS: atom_id res chain seq x y z
N MET A 1 17.31 67.99 17.47
CA MET A 1 16.38 67.59 18.55
C MET A 1 15.42 66.46 18.17
N VAL A 2 15.02 66.29 16.90
CA VAL A 2 14.06 65.25 16.48
C VAL A 2 14.61 63.80 16.52
N LYS A 3 15.93 63.59 16.30
CA LYS A 3 16.56 62.24 16.38
C LYS A 3 16.61 61.62 17.79
N LYS A 4 16.62 62.42 18.86
CA LYS A 4 16.63 61.91 20.25
C LYS A 4 15.25 61.48 20.75
N TYR A 5 14.17 62.03 20.19
CA TYR A 5 12.80 61.66 20.56
C TYR A 5 12.34 60.34 19.92
N ILE A 6 12.85 59.98 18.74
CA ILE A 6 12.51 58.72 18.06
C ILE A 6 13.16 57.50 18.76
N GLN A 7 14.38 57.65 19.29
CA GLN A 7 15.02 56.59 20.10
C GLN A 7 14.34 56.41 21.48
N LEU A 8 13.84 57.48 22.09
CA LEU A 8 13.12 57.39 23.36
C LEU A 8 11.72 56.74 23.18
N LEU A 9 11.05 57.00 22.05
CA LEU A 9 9.78 56.34 21.72
C LEU A 9 9.97 54.84 21.42
N PHE A 10 11.07 54.45 20.75
CA PHE A 10 11.40 53.05 20.51
C PHE A 10 11.71 52.28 21.80
N LEU A 11 12.40 52.89 22.76
CA LEU A 11 12.66 52.26 24.07
C LEU A 11 11.41 52.15 24.95
N ILE A 12 10.49 53.12 24.89
CA ILE A 12 9.24 53.08 25.68
C ILE A 12 8.24 52.07 25.09
N ILE A 13 8.17 51.93 23.76
CA ILE A 13 7.31 50.92 23.12
C ILE A 13 7.85 49.49 23.35
N PHE A 14 9.18 49.29 23.40
CA PHE A 14 9.78 48.00 23.75
C PHE A 14 9.60 47.63 25.24
N SER A 15 9.46 48.63 26.11
CA SER A 15 9.23 48.43 27.55
C SER A 15 7.75 48.16 27.89
N ILE A 16 6.82 48.63 27.06
CA ILE A 16 5.37 48.46 27.28
C ILE A 16 4.83 47.14 26.68
N PHE A 17 5.52 46.55 25.68
CA PHE A 17 5.16 45.23 25.15
C PHE A 17 5.56 44.04 26.04
N ILE A 18 6.25 44.27 27.17
CA ILE A 18 6.55 43.24 28.17
C ILE A 18 5.40 43.10 29.21
N LEU A 19 4.40 43.99 29.19
CA LEU A 19 3.30 44.00 30.16
C LEU A 19 1.93 43.90 29.48
N SER A 20 1.70 42.82 28.75
CA SER A 20 0.35 42.26 28.51
C SER A 20 0.43 40.94 27.72
N SER A 21 1.22 40.00 28.24
CA SER A 21 1.06 38.57 27.90
C SER A 21 0.34 37.92 29.08
N PRO A 22 -0.67 37.05 28.84
CA PRO A 22 -1.37 36.40 29.92
C PRO A 22 -0.38 35.49 30.66
N VAL A 23 -0.13 35.80 31.93
CA VAL A 23 0.37 34.91 33.00
C VAL A 23 1.36 33.82 32.54
N PHE A 24 2.64 34.17 32.37
CA PHE A 24 3.69 33.18 32.64
C PHE A 24 3.78 33.04 34.16
N ALA A 25 3.21 31.96 34.69
CA ALA A 25 3.42 31.58 36.09
C ALA A 25 4.89 31.20 36.30
N ASN A 26 5.49 31.72 37.38
CA ASN A 26 6.61 31.22 38.19
C ASN A 26 7.54 30.08 37.68
N VAL A 27 8.07 30.12 36.46
CA VAL A 27 9.18 29.24 36.09
C VAL A 27 10.45 29.70 36.82
N PRO A 28 11.06 28.87 37.67
CA PRO A 28 12.22 29.27 38.47
C PRO A 28 13.43 29.62 37.58
N THR A 29 14.19 30.62 37.99
CA THR A 29 15.51 30.86 37.39
C THR A 29 16.46 29.73 37.77
N LYS A 30 17.51 29.54 36.95
CA LYS A 30 18.57 28.54 37.16
C LYS A 30 19.11 28.52 38.60
N GLU A 31 19.15 29.67 39.26
CA GLU A 31 19.66 29.84 40.63
C GLU A 31 18.81 29.14 41.71
N PHE A 32 17.55 28.82 41.42
CA PHE A 32 16.65 28.13 42.33
C PHE A 32 16.55 26.62 42.08
N LEU A 33 17.27 26.11 41.07
CA LEU A 33 17.30 24.68 40.76
C LEU A 33 18.63 24.08 41.25
N PRO A 34 18.60 22.92 41.94
CA PRO A 34 19.81 22.23 42.37
C PRO A 34 20.52 21.54 41.19
N LEU A 35 21.07 22.34 40.27
CA LEU A 35 21.81 21.89 39.10
C LEU A 35 23.31 21.79 39.40
N ALA A 36 24.01 20.95 38.64
CA ALA A 36 25.46 20.83 38.75
C ALA A 36 26.17 22.10 38.24
N ASP A 37 27.41 22.29 38.68
CA ASP A 37 28.26 23.39 38.17
C ASP A 37 28.38 23.32 36.65
N LYS A 38 28.17 24.46 35.97
CA LYS A 38 28.19 24.60 34.50
C LYS A 38 27.11 23.81 33.75
N GLU A 39 26.16 23.20 34.44
CA GLU A 39 25.00 22.59 33.78
C GLU A 39 24.13 23.67 33.11
N GLN A 40 23.88 23.52 31.81
CA GLN A 40 23.12 24.48 31.01
C GLN A 40 21.66 24.03 30.91
N ILE A 41 20.72 24.97 31.06
CA ILE A 41 19.30 24.74 30.79
C ILE A 41 19.04 25.04 29.32
N TRP A 42 18.41 24.10 28.62
CA TRP A 42 17.99 24.24 27.23
C TRP A 42 16.49 24.58 27.12
N GLU A 43 15.65 23.98 27.95
CA GLU A 43 14.20 24.17 27.90
C GLU A 43 13.59 23.89 29.28
N GLN A 44 12.49 24.58 29.63
CA GLN A 44 11.73 24.36 30.87
C GLN A 44 10.24 24.29 30.55
N ILE A 45 9.57 23.28 31.10
CA ILE A 45 8.14 23.05 30.95
C ILE A 45 7.52 23.04 32.35
N GLU A 46 6.56 23.92 32.60
CA GLU A 46 5.72 23.84 33.80
C GLU A 46 4.67 22.74 33.60
N ILE A 47 4.68 21.74 34.48
CA ILE A 47 3.66 20.69 34.51
C ILE A 47 2.50 21.14 35.39
N ASN A 48 2.83 21.74 36.54
CA ASN A 48 1.91 22.42 37.44
C ASN A 48 2.70 23.33 38.40
N ALA A 49 1.99 24.06 39.28
CA ALA A 49 2.60 25.01 40.21
C ALA A 49 3.71 24.42 41.12
N ASN A 50 3.76 23.10 41.28
CA ASN A 50 4.71 22.38 42.13
C ASN A 50 5.62 21.42 41.37
N THR A 51 5.48 21.30 40.04
CA THR A 51 6.23 20.34 39.22
C THR A 51 6.66 20.99 37.92
N ILE A 52 7.96 20.93 37.64
CA ILE A 52 8.52 21.36 36.35
C ILE A 52 9.38 20.26 35.76
N ARG A 53 9.51 20.29 34.44
CA ARG A 53 10.40 19.45 33.67
C ARG A 53 11.43 20.34 32.99
N VAL A 54 12.70 19.98 33.12
CA VAL A 54 13.83 20.79 32.65
C VAL A 54 14.72 19.91 31.79
N PHE A 55 15.03 20.41 30.60
CA PHE A 55 16.03 19.82 29.72
C PHE A 55 17.35 20.53 29.96
N THR A 56 18.36 19.76 30.34
CA THR A 56 19.69 20.29 30.61
C THR A 56 20.76 19.60 29.79
N GLU A 57 21.91 20.25 29.68
CA GLU A 57 23.14 19.66 29.18
C GLU A 57 24.24 19.83 30.22
N HIS A 58 24.95 18.74 30.46
CA HIS A 58 26.11 18.71 31.33
C HIS A 58 27.14 17.72 30.80
N ASN A 59 28.38 18.18 30.62
CA ASN A 59 29.48 17.40 30.04
C ASN A 59 29.10 16.73 28.71
N SER A 60 28.46 17.48 27.80
CA SER A 60 28.00 17.02 26.49
C SER A 60 26.96 15.88 26.52
N ASN A 61 26.35 15.63 27.68
CA ASN A 61 25.21 14.74 27.82
C ASN A 61 23.95 15.55 28.09
N TYR A 62 22.84 15.14 27.48
CA TYR A 62 21.55 15.76 27.69
C TYR A 62 20.78 15.00 28.76
N TYR A 63 20.04 15.74 29.59
CA TYR A 63 19.23 15.17 30.66
C TYR A 63 17.83 15.74 30.62
N LEU A 64 16.87 14.88 30.92
CA LEU A 64 15.52 15.26 31.29
C LEU A 64 15.39 15.14 32.80
N LYS A 65 15.15 16.26 33.46
CA LYS A 65 15.01 16.34 34.92
C LYS A 65 13.60 16.78 35.27
N GLU A 66 12.99 16.11 36.24
CA GLU A 66 11.76 16.57 36.85
C GLU A 66 12.08 17.13 38.23
N PHE A 67 11.60 18.34 38.51
CA PHE A 67 11.72 18.97 39.81
C PHE A 67 10.35 19.11 40.45
N ILE A 68 10.27 18.79 41.73
CA ILE A 68 9.08 18.99 42.56
C ILE A 68 9.39 19.96 43.69
N LYS A 69 8.41 20.77 44.10
CA LYS A 69 8.53 21.57 45.33
C LYS A 69 8.33 20.67 46.55
N ASN A 70 9.29 20.71 47.49
CA ASN A 70 9.12 20.09 48.79
C ASN A 70 8.22 20.94 49.72
N ASN A 71 7.97 20.46 50.94
CA ASN A 71 7.14 21.15 51.94
C ASN A 71 7.63 22.56 52.33
N SER A 72 8.88 22.91 52.01
CA SER A 72 9.48 24.22 52.23
C SER A 72 9.47 25.09 50.96
N ASN A 73 8.74 24.70 49.92
CA ASN A 73 8.68 25.35 48.60
C ASN A 73 10.03 25.41 47.86
N ILE A 74 10.95 24.50 48.18
CA ILE A 74 12.26 24.39 47.50
C ILE A 74 12.17 23.32 46.42
N TRP A 75 12.67 23.63 45.22
CA TRP A 75 12.76 22.67 44.13
C TRP A 75 13.79 21.59 44.43
N VAL A 76 13.37 20.34 44.35
CA VAL A 76 14.22 19.16 44.48
C VAL A 76 14.05 18.27 43.25
N ILE A 77 15.13 17.62 42.82
CA ILE A 77 15.08 16.66 41.71
C ILE A 77 14.26 15.45 42.16
N SER A 78 13.16 15.21 41.45
CA SER A 78 12.31 14.02 41.60
C SER A 78 12.87 12.87 40.74
N THR A 79 13.17 13.17 39.47
CA THR A 79 13.75 12.21 38.53
C THR A 79 14.82 12.88 37.68
N GLU A 80 15.85 12.12 37.33
CA GLU A 80 16.87 12.50 36.36
C GLU A 80 17.07 11.35 35.41
N GLN A 81 16.93 11.62 34.11
CA GLN A 81 17.15 10.65 33.05
C GLN A 81 18.08 11.23 32.02
N GLN A 82 19.18 10.53 31.72
CA GLN A 82 19.99 10.87 30.55
C GLN A 82 19.18 10.57 29.28
N ILE A 83 19.12 11.53 28.37
CA ILE A 83 18.39 11.44 27.11
C ILE A 83 19.35 11.53 25.93
N ILE A 84 18.99 10.85 24.85
CA ILE A 84 19.71 10.92 23.58
C ILE A 84 18.81 11.67 22.60
N PRO A 85 19.25 12.80 22.03
CA PRO A 85 18.50 13.49 20.99
C PRO A 85 18.16 12.55 19.85
N LYS A 86 16.92 12.62 19.38
CA LYS A 86 16.43 11.77 18.29
C LYS A 86 17.12 12.17 16.98
N LYS A 87 17.30 11.20 16.08
CA LYS A 87 17.86 11.42 14.74
C LYS A 87 16.94 12.30 13.92
N THR A 88 17.51 13.32 13.29
CA THR A 88 16.83 14.35 12.49
C THR A 88 17.68 14.65 11.26
N GLY A 89 17.10 14.93 10.11
CA GLY A 89 17.89 15.19 8.90
C GLY A 89 17.16 15.94 7.81
N LEU A 90 16.49 17.03 8.18
CA LEU A 90 15.96 17.97 7.21
C LEU A 90 16.99 19.06 6.90
N ASN A 91 17.46 19.08 5.66
CA ASN A 91 18.31 20.15 5.15
C ASN A 91 17.46 21.25 4.53
N ILE A 92 17.76 22.50 4.88
CA ILE A 92 17.13 23.67 4.30
C ILE A 92 18.02 24.13 3.14
N ASN A 93 17.49 24.08 1.92
CA ASN A 93 18.20 24.61 0.76
C ASN A 93 18.42 26.12 0.92
N GLY A 94 19.55 26.63 0.43
CA GLY A 94 19.92 28.05 0.56
C GLY A 94 18.98 29.04 -0.17
N THR A 95 17.99 28.53 -0.88
CA THR A 95 16.96 29.31 -1.58
C THR A 95 15.76 29.52 -0.66
N ILE A 96 15.23 30.74 -0.60
CA ILE A 96 14.03 31.06 0.17
C ILE A 96 12.85 30.28 -0.44
N PRO A 97 12.16 29.40 0.30
CA PRO A 97 10.97 28.71 -0.18
C PRO A 97 9.90 29.71 -0.59
N VAL A 98 9.20 29.45 -1.68
CA VAL A 98 8.06 30.26 -2.14
C VAL A 98 6.85 29.34 -2.28
N HIS A 99 5.75 29.67 -1.59
CA HIS A 99 4.52 28.89 -1.72
C HIS A 99 3.85 29.13 -3.08
N ASP A 100 3.12 28.12 -3.57
CA ASP A 100 2.35 28.19 -4.81
C ASP A 100 1.00 28.89 -4.58
N LYS A 101 0.91 30.14 -5.01
CA LYS A 101 -0.31 30.95 -4.90
C LYS A 101 -1.48 30.39 -5.71
N ALA A 102 -1.22 29.82 -6.88
CA ALA A 102 -2.28 29.28 -7.73
C ALA A 102 -2.91 28.03 -7.11
N LEU A 103 -2.09 27.19 -6.47
CA LEU A 103 -2.58 26.07 -5.66
C LEU A 103 -3.41 26.58 -4.47
N ALA A 104 -2.92 27.58 -3.75
CA ALA A 104 -3.64 28.14 -2.61
C ALA A 104 -5.01 28.70 -3.01
N GLU A 105 -5.10 29.45 -4.12
CA GLU A 105 -6.36 29.95 -4.68
C GLU A 105 -7.29 28.80 -5.11
N THR A 106 -6.73 27.73 -5.69
CA THR A 106 -7.51 26.55 -6.08
C THR A 106 -8.16 25.87 -4.87
N LEU A 107 -7.42 25.73 -3.77
CA LEU A 107 -7.93 25.14 -2.52
C LEU A 107 -9.04 26.00 -1.90
N GLU A 108 -8.85 27.31 -1.82
CA GLU A 108 -9.86 28.27 -1.33
C GLU A 108 -11.17 28.21 -2.11
N ASN A 109 -11.07 28.14 -3.44
CA ASN A 109 -12.23 28.05 -4.32
C ASN A 109 -12.96 26.70 -4.18
N LYS A 110 -12.24 25.62 -3.91
CA LYS A 110 -12.81 24.27 -3.75
C LYS A 110 -13.38 24.05 -2.35
N PHE A 111 -12.74 24.58 -1.32
CA PHE A 111 -13.10 24.39 0.08
C PHE A 111 -13.23 25.75 0.77
N GLN A 112 -14.47 26.22 0.91
CA GLN A 112 -14.70 27.42 1.71
C GLN A 112 -14.48 27.06 3.19
N ALA A 113 -13.66 27.85 3.88
CA ALA A 113 -13.25 27.59 5.26
C ALA A 113 -14.43 27.35 6.23
N SER A 114 -15.58 28.00 6.02
CA SER A 114 -16.79 27.83 6.83
C SER A 114 -17.46 26.46 6.70
N PHE A 115 -17.07 25.65 5.72
CA PHE A 115 -17.64 24.31 5.48
C PHE A 115 -16.64 23.17 5.76
N LEU A 116 -15.43 23.49 6.20
CA LEU A 116 -14.50 22.45 6.64
C LEU A 116 -15.02 21.79 7.92
N PRO A 117 -14.90 20.45 8.06
CA PRO A 117 -15.26 19.79 9.31
C PRO A 117 -14.36 20.32 10.43
N SER A 118 -14.86 20.40 11.67
CA SER A 118 -14.05 20.84 12.81
C SER A 118 -12.99 19.81 13.24
N LYS A 119 -13.04 18.60 12.66
CA LYS A 119 -12.13 17.49 12.92
C LYS A 119 -12.02 16.58 11.71
N LEU A 120 -10.81 16.13 11.41
CA LEU A 120 -10.49 15.15 10.36
C LEU A 120 -9.30 14.29 10.83
N ASP A 121 -9.33 12.98 10.62
CA ASP A 121 -8.28 12.08 11.10
C ASP A 121 -8.07 10.87 10.18
N TYR A 122 -6.90 10.81 9.55
CA TYR A 122 -6.43 9.70 8.70
C TYR A 122 -5.53 8.70 9.45
N SER A 123 -5.31 8.85 10.76
CA SER A 123 -4.38 7.97 11.50
C SER A 123 -4.77 6.50 11.51
N ASN A 124 -6.06 6.17 11.34
CA ASN A 124 -6.58 4.81 11.21
C ASN A 124 -6.93 4.43 9.77
N HIS A 125 -6.52 5.24 8.78
CA HIS A 125 -6.85 4.97 7.38
C HIS A 125 -6.13 3.70 6.91
N PRO A 126 -6.80 2.78 6.19
CA PRO A 126 -6.18 1.51 5.75
C PRO A 126 -4.99 1.70 4.79
N TYR A 127 -4.82 2.90 4.25
CA TYR A 127 -3.74 3.27 3.33
C TYR A 127 -2.56 3.96 4.02
N LEU A 128 -2.70 4.36 5.28
CA LEU A 128 -1.59 4.95 6.02
C LEU A 128 -0.70 3.84 6.59
N PRO A 129 0.60 3.78 6.24
CA PRO A 129 1.48 2.74 6.76
C PRO A 129 1.62 2.79 8.28
N PRO A 130 1.84 1.63 8.93
CA PRO A 130 2.13 1.57 10.35
C PRO A 130 3.32 2.46 10.72
N VAL A 131 3.39 2.91 11.97
CA VAL A 131 4.48 3.75 12.45
C VAL A 131 5.85 3.08 12.26
N GLY A 132 6.70 3.75 11.49
CA GLY A 132 8.09 3.39 11.23
C GLY A 132 9.09 3.94 12.25
N THR A 133 10.33 3.44 12.19
CA THR A 133 11.43 3.85 13.09
C THR A 133 12.72 4.08 12.31
N GLN A 134 13.02 5.33 11.99
CA GLN A 134 14.29 5.72 11.39
C GLN A 134 15.46 5.49 12.36
N GLN A 135 16.59 5.10 11.82
CA GLN A 135 17.86 4.89 12.53
C GLN A 135 18.95 5.86 12.04
N GLU A 136 18.76 6.42 10.85
CA GLU A 136 19.58 7.44 10.20
C GLU A 136 18.92 8.83 10.33
N ASN A 137 19.58 9.86 9.84
CA ASN A 137 19.01 11.20 9.63
C ASN A 137 18.06 11.22 8.41
N SER A 138 17.22 10.18 8.25
CA SER A 138 16.42 9.88 7.06
C SER A 138 14.96 10.36 7.12
N CYS A 139 14.63 11.34 7.99
CA CYS A 139 13.25 11.77 8.22
C CYS A 139 12.51 12.19 6.94
N VAL A 140 13.22 12.75 5.96
CA VAL A 140 12.68 13.11 4.64
C VAL A 140 12.25 11.88 3.83
N GLY A 141 13.07 10.82 3.81
CA GLY A 141 12.71 9.58 3.12
C GLY A 141 11.50 8.88 3.75
N TRP A 142 11.41 8.92 5.09
CA TRP A 142 10.26 8.40 5.83
C TRP A 142 8.98 9.21 5.61
N SER A 143 9.02 10.53 5.70
CA SER A 143 7.82 11.36 5.53
C SER A 143 7.30 11.34 4.10
N VAL A 144 8.19 11.51 3.11
CA VAL A 144 7.81 11.64 1.69
C VAL A 144 7.56 10.28 1.04
N GLY A 145 8.47 9.32 1.22
CA GLY A 145 8.36 8.00 0.60
C GLY A 145 7.46 7.06 1.39
N TYR A 146 7.89 6.70 2.60
CA TYR A 146 7.21 5.67 3.39
C TYR A 146 5.77 6.06 3.71
N TYR A 147 5.50 7.25 4.25
CA TYR A 147 4.15 7.65 4.62
C TYR A 147 3.35 8.24 3.44
N LEU A 148 3.75 9.39 2.92
CA LEU A 148 2.93 10.13 1.94
C LEU A 148 2.74 9.36 0.63
N ARG A 149 3.83 8.96 -0.05
CA ARG A 149 3.72 8.30 -1.35
C ARG A 149 2.97 6.98 -1.25
N THR A 150 3.18 6.21 -0.19
CA THR A 150 2.46 4.94 0.01
C THR A 150 0.97 5.19 0.18
N PHE A 151 0.60 6.20 0.97
CA PHE A 151 -0.80 6.58 1.18
C PHE A 151 -1.48 6.95 -0.14
N GLN A 152 -0.82 7.75 -0.96
CA GLN A 152 -1.33 8.18 -2.27
C GLN A 152 -1.54 7.00 -3.23
N GLU A 153 -0.52 6.17 -3.43
CA GLU A 153 -0.60 5.02 -4.35
C GLU A 153 -1.65 4.01 -3.87
N ALA A 154 -1.76 3.81 -2.55
CA ALA A 154 -2.78 2.96 -1.98
C ALA A 154 -4.19 3.50 -2.13
N ASN A 155 -4.35 4.82 -2.08
CA ASN A 155 -5.62 5.47 -2.37
C ASN A 155 -6.02 5.32 -3.83
N ASP A 156 -5.08 5.46 -4.75
CA ASP A 156 -5.32 5.37 -6.20
C ASP A 156 -5.74 3.95 -6.62
N TYR A 157 -5.09 2.92 -6.08
CA TYR A 157 -5.43 1.52 -6.41
C TYR A 157 -6.49 0.89 -5.51
N GLY A 158 -6.85 1.55 -4.40
CA GLY A 158 -7.69 0.95 -3.37
C GLY A 158 -7.10 -0.33 -2.76
N TRP A 159 -5.77 -0.48 -2.78
CA TRP A 159 -5.12 -1.70 -2.33
C TRP A 159 -4.89 -1.70 -0.81
N ARG A 160 -4.79 -2.90 -0.23
CA ARG A 160 -4.38 -3.05 1.16
C ARG A 160 -2.86 -3.02 1.22
N ILE A 161 -2.30 -2.24 2.14
CA ILE A 161 -0.85 -2.19 2.42
C ILE A 161 -0.46 -3.08 3.61
N THR A 162 -1.44 -3.70 4.28
CA THR A 162 -1.22 -4.65 5.38
C THR A 162 -2.07 -5.91 5.23
N ASN A 163 -1.51 -7.04 5.68
CA ASN A 163 -2.21 -8.30 5.89
C ASN A 163 -1.89 -8.81 7.31
N ASP A 164 -2.90 -9.14 8.11
CA ASP A 164 -2.74 -9.56 9.51
C ASP A 164 -1.78 -8.67 10.35
N ASN A 165 -1.93 -7.34 10.20
CA ASN A 165 -1.08 -6.31 10.82
C ASN A 165 0.40 -6.32 10.39
N GLN A 166 0.78 -7.11 9.38
CA GLN A 166 2.10 -7.06 8.74
C GLN A 166 2.02 -6.22 7.47
N ILE A 167 3.03 -5.40 7.23
CA ILE A 167 3.13 -4.62 6.00
C ILE A 167 3.36 -5.56 4.81
N LEU A 168 2.74 -5.22 3.68
CA LEU A 168 3.03 -5.85 2.40
C LEU A 168 4.16 -5.06 1.75
N ASP A 169 5.39 -5.56 1.86
CA ASP A 169 6.59 -4.85 1.39
C ASP A 169 6.53 -4.45 -0.09
N SER A 170 5.74 -5.15 -0.91
CA SER A 170 5.50 -4.81 -2.32
C SER A 170 4.59 -3.61 -2.55
N ARG A 171 3.93 -3.11 -1.50
CA ARG A 171 2.91 -2.04 -1.56
C ARG A 171 3.22 -0.86 -0.64
N VAL A 172 4.37 -0.89 0.01
CA VAL A 172 4.85 0.20 0.89
C VAL A 172 6.19 0.67 0.35
N PHE A 173 6.35 1.97 0.15
CA PHE A 173 7.57 2.51 -0.45
C PHE A 173 8.73 2.58 0.54
N SER A 174 9.93 2.36 -0.01
CA SER A 174 11.16 2.34 0.75
C SER A 174 11.63 3.74 1.10
N PRO A 175 11.76 4.09 2.40
CA PRO A 175 12.35 5.36 2.79
C PRO A 175 13.86 5.41 2.48
N THR A 176 14.54 4.25 2.48
CA THR A 176 15.96 4.14 2.13
C THR A 176 16.20 4.42 0.63
N PHE A 177 15.28 3.99 -0.25
CA PHE A 177 15.41 4.29 -1.68
C PHE A 177 15.42 5.79 -1.93
N ILE A 178 14.51 6.52 -1.26
CA ILE A 178 14.47 7.97 -1.33
C ILE A 178 15.74 8.56 -0.74
N TYR A 179 16.06 8.23 0.53
CA TYR A 179 17.15 8.87 1.27
C TYR A 179 18.52 8.65 0.62
N ASN A 180 18.87 7.42 0.23
CA ASN A 180 20.19 7.09 -0.31
C ASN A 180 20.47 7.76 -1.66
N LEU A 181 19.42 8.10 -2.43
CA LEU A 181 19.58 8.78 -3.72
C LEU A 181 19.76 10.29 -3.58
N ILE A 182 19.45 10.90 -2.43
CA ILE A 182 19.45 12.36 -2.24
C ILE A 182 20.29 12.85 -1.05
N ASN A 183 20.90 11.95 -0.28
CA ASN A 183 21.72 12.29 0.88
C ASN A 183 23.21 12.54 0.56
N ASN A 184 23.57 12.52 -0.73
CA ASN A 184 24.95 12.70 -1.21
C ASN A 184 25.96 11.66 -0.67
N GLY A 185 25.48 10.49 -0.22
CA GLY A 185 26.33 9.41 0.32
C GLY A 185 26.74 9.60 1.79
N GLU A 186 26.16 10.57 2.50
CA GLU A 186 26.44 10.85 3.91
C GLU A 186 25.17 10.81 4.77
N ASP A 187 25.30 10.47 6.05
CA ASP A 187 24.17 10.51 7.00
C ASP A 187 23.93 11.92 7.57
N ASN A 188 23.85 12.92 6.70
CA ASN A 188 23.73 14.34 7.06
C ASN A 188 22.35 14.94 6.71
N GLY A 189 21.36 14.09 6.47
CA GLY A 189 20.02 14.54 6.08
C GLY A 189 19.87 14.82 4.59
N ALA A 190 18.66 15.24 4.22
CA ALA A 190 18.28 15.57 2.84
C ALA A 190 17.28 16.72 2.80
N SER A 191 17.07 17.33 1.63
CA SER A 191 16.04 18.37 1.46
C SER A 191 14.72 17.78 0.97
N LEU A 192 13.59 18.39 1.37
CA LEU A 192 12.27 18.00 0.86
C LEU A 192 12.12 18.30 -0.64
N ASP A 193 12.83 19.31 -1.15
CA ASP A 193 12.86 19.65 -2.57
C ASP A 193 13.51 18.55 -3.41
N ASP A 194 14.64 17.99 -2.93
CA ASP A 194 15.32 16.88 -3.61
C ASP A 194 14.47 15.62 -3.60
N ALA A 195 13.77 15.34 -2.49
CA ALA A 195 12.80 14.25 -2.42
C ALA A 195 11.63 14.47 -3.39
N GLY A 196 11.13 15.70 -3.50
CA GLY A 196 10.13 16.10 -4.50
C GLY A 196 10.60 15.85 -5.93
N ASN A 197 11.81 16.30 -6.27
CA ASN A 197 12.40 16.08 -7.59
C ASN A 197 12.64 14.60 -7.87
N LEU A 198 13.10 13.84 -6.88
CA LEU A 198 13.27 12.40 -7.01
C LEU A 198 11.94 11.72 -7.31
N LEU A 199 10.88 11.99 -6.53
CA LEU A 199 9.55 11.42 -6.79
C LEU A 199 8.99 11.84 -8.15
N LYS A 200 9.27 13.06 -8.61
CA LYS A 200 8.78 13.55 -9.90
C LYS A 200 9.50 12.92 -11.10
N TYR A 201 10.81 12.74 -11.03
CA TYR A 201 11.61 12.29 -12.17
C TYR A 201 11.91 10.80 -12.16
N ILE A 202 12.03 10.19 -10.98
CA ILE A 202 12.41 8.79 -10.78
C ILE A 202 11.27 7.98 -10.15
N GLY A 203 10.63 8.51 -9.10
CA GLY A 203 9.53 7.84 -8.38
C GLY A 203 10.00 7.18 -7.10
N ALA A 204 9.27 6.15 -6.65
CA ALA A 204 9.57 5.42 -5.42
C ALA A 204 9.59 3.91 -5.66
N ALA A 205 10.61 3.21 -5.13
CA ALA A 205 10.64 1.75 -5.15
C ALA A 205 9.99 1.16 -3.89
N PRO A 206 9.24 0.04 -4.00
CA PRO A 206 8.67 -0.64 -2.85
C PRO A 206 9.75 -1.26 -1.96
N LEU A 207 9.42 -1.50 -0.68
CA LEU A 207 10.29 -2.16 0.29
C LEU A 207 10.75 -3.55 -0.17
N SER A 208 9.94 -4.27 -0.95
CA SER A 208 10.32 -5.59 -1.49
C SER A 208 11.49 -5.52 -2.46
N ASP A 209 11.65 -4.40 -3.16
CA ASP A 209 12.75 -4.18 -4.12
C ASP A 209 13.95 -3.47 -3.48
N PHE A 210 13.70 -2.61 -2.48
CA PHE A 210 14.76 -1.91 -1.75
C PHE A 210 14.47 -1.87 -0.24
N PRO A 211 14.79 -2.95 0.51
CA PRO A 211 14.41 -3.06 1.91
C PRO A 211 15.08 -2.02 2.81
N TYR A 212 14.36 -1.58 3.85
CA TYR A 212 14.93 -0.75 4.91
C TYR A 212 15.93 -1.57 5.73
N ARG A 213 17.19 -1.09 5.81
CA ARG A 213 18.25 -1.70 6.61
C ARG A 213 18.80 -0.65 7.57
N PRO A 214 18.64 -0.83 8.90
CA PRO A 214 19.23 0.07 9.89
C PRO A 214 20.72 0.32 9.66
N GLY A 215 21.11 1.59 9.59
CA GLY A 215 22.46 2.07 9.33
C GLY A 215 22.85 2.15 7.85
N ASP A 216 21.97 1.75 6.93
CA ASP A 216 22.26 1.80 5.49
C ASP A 216 21.79 3.12 4.88
N TYR A 217 22.75 4.05 4.73
CA TYR A 217 22.56 5.33 4.06
C TYR A 217 23.38 5.46 2.76
N TYR A 218 24.04 4.39 2.32
CA TYR A 218 25.03 4.46 1.23
C TYR A 218 24.83 3.43 0.13
N THR A 219 23.97 2.41 0.33
CA THR A 219 23.65 1.46 -0.74
C THR A 219 23.00 2.19 -1.91
N VAL A 220 23.59 2.04 -3.08
CA VAL A 220 23.05 2.56 -4.34
C VAL A 220 22.08 1.54 -4.93
N PRO A 221 20.83 1.91 -5.26
CA PRO A 221 19.88 1.02 -5.92
C PRO A 221 20.41 0.52 -7.27
N ALA A 222 20.20 -0.77 -7.56
CA ALA A 222 20.45 -1.30 -8.89
C ALA A 222 19.53 -0.66 -9.94
N GLN A 223 19.95 -0.60 -11.20
CA GLN A 223 19.16 0.01 -12.28
C GLN A 223 17.77 -0.64 -12.43
N GLU A 224 17.65 -1.94 -12.18
CA GLU A 224 16.36 -2.63 -12.20
C GLU A 224 15.38 -2.09 -11.13
N VAL A 225 15.88 -1.75 -9.94
CA VAL A 225 15.09 -1.13 -8.86
C VAL A 225 14.67 0.29 -9.26
N ILE A 226 15.57 1.07 -9.88
CA ILE A 226 15.23 2.39 -10.43
C ILE A 226 14.14 2.27 -11.50
N ASN A 227 14.22 1.27 -12.38
CA ASN A 227 13.22 1.07 -13.42
C ASN A 227 11.84 0.77 -12.84
N LYS A 228 11.77 0.02 -11.74
CA LYS A 228 10.53 -0.26 -11.00
C LYS A 228 9.96 0.94 -10.25
N ALA A 229 10.77 1.99 -10.00
CA ALA A 229 10.30 3.21 -9.37
C ALA A 229 9.54 4.14 -10.35
N TYR A 230 9.83 4.07 -11.66
CA TYR A 230 9.27 4.99 -12.66
C TYR A 230 7.74 5.02 -12.76
N PRO A 231 7.01 3.90 -12.60
CA PRO A 231 5.55 3.93 -12.53
C PRO A 231 5.10 4.78 -11.34
N HIS A 232 5.70 4.65 -10.17
CA HIS A 232 5.29 5.29 -8.91
C HIS A 232 5.74 6.76 -8.76
N ARG A 233 5.83 7.49 -9.86
CA ARG A 233 6.17 8.91 -9.87
C ARG A 233 5.00 9.76 -9.44
N VAL A 234 5.29 10.90 -8.83
CA VAL A 234 4.29 11.97 -8.68
C VAL A 234 4.28 12.83 -9.94
N LYS A 235 3.13 13.39 -10.28
CA LYS A 235 3.00 14.32 -11.40
C LYS A 235 3.77 15.59 -11.13
N ASP A 236 3.64 16.08 -9.90
CA ASP A 236 4.29 17.30 -9.46
C ASP A 236 4.34 17.41 -7.94
N TRP A 237 5.11 18.35 -7.43
CA TRP A 237 5.12 18.72 -6.00
C TRP A 237 5.16 20.23 -5.84
N ARG A 238 4.60 20.75 -4.75
CA ARG A 238 4.49 22.18 -4.44
C ARG A 238 4.72 22.46 -2.97
N ILE A 239 5.17 23.68 -2.70
CA ILE A 239 5.16 24.25 -1.36
C ILE A 239 3.80 24.92 -1.17
N LEU A 240 3.05 24.49 -0.16
CA LEU A 240 1.72 25.02 0.14
C LEU A 240 1.78 26.28 1.02
N PHE A 241 2.72 26.32 1.96
CA PHE A 241 2.97 27.46 2.84
C PHE A 241 4.43 27.50 3.26
N THR A 242 4.86 28.64 3.79
CA THR A 242 6.21 28.90 4.31
C THR A 242 6.14 29.54 5.70
N GLN A 243 7.27 29.57 6.41
CA GLN A 243 7.42 30.28 7.69
C GLN A 243 7.11 31.80 7.64
N TYR A 244 7.00 32.38 6.44
CA TYR A 244 6.69 33.80 6.26
C TYR A 244 5.19 34.08 6.13
N ASP A 245 4.37 33.03 6.00
CA ASP A 245 2.93 33.15 5.93
C ASP A 245 2.31 33.35 7.32
N SER A 246 1.13 33.97 7.37
CA SER A 246 0.43 34.19 8.65
C SER A 246 0.00 32.87 9.28
N HIS A 247 -0.14 32.85 10.62
CA HIS A 247 -0.53 31.64 11.35
C HIS A 247 -1.89 31.11 10.88
N ASP A 248 -2.88 32.01 10.72
CA ASP A 248 -4.21 31.66 10.23
C ASP A 248 -4.16 31.05 8.83
N TYR A 249 -3.34 31.60 7.93
CA TYR A 249 -3.15 31.06 6.59
C TYR A 249 -2.60 29.63 6.63
N ILE A 250 -1.54 29.38 7.41
CA ILE A 250 -0.94 28.04 7.50
C ILE A 250 -1.97 27.04 8.04
N VAL A 251 -2.69 27.39 9.11
CA VAL A 251 -3.73 26.51 9.68
C VAL A 251 -4.81 26.20 8.65
N GLN A 252 -5.34 27.24 7.99
CA GLN A 252 -6.39 27.10 7.00
C GLN A 252 -5.93 26.22 5.83
N LYS A 253 -4.75 26.45 5.26
CA LYS A 253 -4.25 25.70 4.10
C LYS A 253 -4.01 24.23 4.40
N ILE A 254 -3.50 23.90 5.58
CA ILE A 254 -3.35 22.50 5.99
C ILE A 254 -4.71 21.81 6.04
N LYS A 255 -5.72 22.45 6.64
CA LYS A 255 -7.08 21.88 6.73
C LYS A 255 -7.72 21.70 5.36
N GLU A 256 -7.64 22.71 4.50
CA GLU A 256 -8.14 22.65 3.12
C GLU A 256 -7.48 21.51 2.35
N TYR A 257 -6.16 21.35 2.48
CA TYR A 257 -5.43 20.29 1.79
C TYR A 257 -5.81 18.91 2.30
N LEU A 258 -5.88 18.68 3.60
CA LEU A 258 -6.31 17.40 4.16
C LEU A 258 -7.74 17.01 3.71
N ASN A 259 -8.60 18.00 3.48
CA ASN A 259 -9.97 17.78 3.00
C ASN A 259 -10.02 17.38 1.50
N THR A 260 -8.89 17.40 0.79
CA THR A 260 -8.77 16.81 -0.56
C THR A 260 -8.81 15.28 -0.56
N GLY A 261 -8.59 14.64 0.59
CA GLY A 261 -8.35 13.21 0.68
C GLY A 261 -6.87 12.83 0.80
N ASP A 262 -5.95 13.80 0.79
CA ASP A 262 -4.49 13.58 0.78
C ASP A 262 -3.79 14.10 2.05
N LEU A 263 -2.53 13.73 2.25
CA LEU A 263 -1.71 14.09 3.41
C LEU A 263 -0.67 15.19 3.07
N ILE A 264 -0.18 15.90 4.08
CA ILE A 264 0.84 16.94 3.90
C ILE A 264 2.11 16.61 4.70
N VAL A 265 3.26 16.78 4.05
CA VAL A 265 4.57 16.69 4.71
C VAL A 265 4.97 18.07 5.19
N VAL A 266 5.37 18.20 6.45
CA VAL A 266 5.80 19.47 7.03
C VAL A 266 7.26 19.36 7.47
N GLY A 267 8.08 20.31 7.02
CA GLY A 267 9.41 20.54 7.57
C GLY A 267 9.33 21.58 8.67
N SER A 268 9.91 21.30 9.84
CA SER A 268 9.91 22.22 10.99
C SER A 268 11.27 22.29 11.65
N LYS A 269 11.56 23.42 12.29
CA LYS A 269 12.57 23.46 13.35
C LYS A 269 11.94 22.85 14.60
N ILE A 270 12.64 21.96 15.28
CA ILE A 270 12.13 21.27 16.46
C ILE A 270 13.11 21.34 17.62
N GLY A 271 12.59 21.28 18.83
CA GLY A 271 13.36 21.28 20.07
C GLY A 271 13.00 20.09 20.95
N PHE A 272 13.19 20.25 22.25
CA PHE A 272 12.97 19.18 23.22
C PHE A 272 11.50 18.91 23.48
N LYS A 273 10.58 19.89 23.31
CA LYS A 273 9.14 19.63 23.47
C LYS A 273 8.62 18.71 22.38
N PHE A 274 9.11 18.86 21.15
CA PHE A 274 8.79 17.92 20.07
C PHE A 274 9.41 16.53 20.31
N GLN A 275 10.67 16.47 20.72
CA GLN A 275 11.35 15.18 20.93
C GLN A 275 10.77 14.38 22.12
N PHE A 276 10.32 15.09 23.15
CA PHE A 276 9.78 14.53 24.38
C PHE A 276 8.45 15.21 24.72
N PRO A 277 7.39 14.89 23.96
CA PRO A 277 6.07 15.51 24.14
C PRO A 277 5.55 15.29 25.55
N MET A 278 4.76 16.25 26.03
CA MET A 278 4.06 16.07 27.29
C MET A 278 2.91 15.08 27.11
N ILE A 279 2.58 14.38 28.19
CA ILE A 279 1.38 13.54 28.27
C ILE A 279 0.40 14.24 29.21
N ASP A 280 -0.81 14.50 28.72
CA ASP A 280 -1.87 15.08 29.55
C ASP A 280 -2.53 14.04 30.47
N GLU A 281 -3.49 14.47 31.29
CA GLU A 281 -4.21 13.60 32.23
C GLU A 281 -5.05 12.50 31.55
N TYR A 282 -5.35 12.66 30.25
CA TYR A 282 -6.10 11.71 29.44
C TYR A 282 -5.19 10.75 28.66
N GLY A 283 -3.87 10.88 28.78
CA GLY A 283 -2.89 10.08 28.06
C GLY A 283 -2.60 10.57 26.64
N ASN A 284 -3.05 11.76 26.26
CA ASN A 284 -2.73 12.34 24.95
C ASN A 284 -1.30 12.88 24.96
N SER A 285 -0.57 12.59 23.88
CA SER A 285 0.70 13.22 23.58
C SER A 285 0.47 14.60 22.96
N ILE A 286 1.00 15.66 23.57
CA ILE A 286 0.83 17.05 23.12
C ILE A 286 2.20 17.70 22.96
N ILE A 287 2.38 18.42 21.85
CA ILE A 287 3.54 19.26 21.56
C ILE A 287 3.07 20.71 21.46
N THR A 288 3.73 21.57 22.22
CA THR A 288 3.57 23.03 22.23
C THR A 288 4.78 23.71 21.59
N THR A 289 4.76 25.02 21.40
CA THR A 289 5.84 25.77 20.75
C THR A 289 7.21 25.48 21.39
N ASP A 290 8.16 25.07 20.56
CA ASP A 290 9.57 25.02 20.93
C ASP A 290 10.17 26.42 20.78
N TYR A 291 10.64 27.00 21.88
CA TYR A 291 11.29 28.32 21.88
C TYR A 291 12.79 28.23 21.58
N TYR A 292 13.38 27.05 21.77
CA TYR A 292 14.76 26.73 21.42
C TYR A 292 14.84 25.58 20.40
N PRO A 293 14.32 25.75 19.17
CA PRO A 293 14.29 24.69 18.18
C PRO A 293 15.64 24.57 17.46
N ASN A 294 16.49 23.66 17.93
CA ASN A 294 17.89 23.50 17.48
C ASN A 294 18.09 22.45 16.39
N TYR A 295 17.03 21.72 16.01
CA TYR A 295 17.09 20.65 15.01
C TYR A 295 16.08 20.92 13.90
N ASN A 296 16.30 20.35 12.71
CA ASN A 296 15.33 20.41 11.61
C ASN A 296 14.80 19.01 11.33
N HIS A 297 13.47 18.85 11.27
CA HIS A 297 12.83 17.55 11.11
C HIS A 297 11.66 17.61 10.13
N ALA A 298 11.35 16.47 9.51
CA ALA A 298 10.22 16.31 8.61
C ALA A 298 9.28 15.23 9.15
N TYR A 299 7.97 15.49 9.10
CA TYR A 299 6.91 14.59 9.55
C TYR A 299 5.65 14.79 8.69
N VAL A 300 4.62 13.98 8.90
CA VAL A 300 3.36 14.06 8.14
C VAL A 300 2.23 14.50 9.06
N VAL A 301 1.43 15.47 8.62
CA VAL A 301 0.15 15.81 9.27
C VAL A 301 -0.92 14.89 8.71
N VAL A 302 -1.60 14.16 9.60
CA VAL A 302 -2.62 13.16 9.24
C VAL A 302 -4.02 13.56 9.71
N GLY A 303 -4.17 14.72 10.32
CA GLY A 303 -5.47 15.18 10.79
C GLY A 303 -5.39 16.46 11.60
N TYR A 304 -6.54 16.91 12.06
CA TYR A 304 -6.69 18.04 12.96
C TYR A 304 -7.97 17.92 13.79
N ASP A 305 -8.01 18.65 14.91
CA ASP A 305 -9.18 18.77 15.77
C ASP A 305 -9.22 20.17 16.38
N ASP A 306 -10.19 20.98 15.95
CA ASP A 306 -10.39 22.36 16.40
C ASP A 306 -10.84 22.48 17.84
N SER A 307 -11.42 21.41 18.39
CA SER A 307 -11.90 21.35 19.76
C SER A 307 -10.88 20.75 20.72
N PHE A 308 -9.73 20.29 20.22
CA PHE A 308 -8.71 19.69 21.05
C PHE A 308 -8.04 20.73 21.92
N GLN A 309 -8.14 20.57 23.25
CA GLN A 309 -7.56 21.49 24.21
C GLN A 309 -6.06 21.22 24.35
N THR A 310 -5.24 22.26 24.16
CA THR A 310 -3.80 22.24 24.41
C THR A 310 -3.44 23.29 25.46
N PRO A 311 -2.22 23.25 26.03
CA PRO A 311 -1.73 24.34 26.88
C PRO A 311 -1.70 25.72 26.20
N GLU A 312 -1.72 25.77 24.87
CA GLU A 312 -1.65 26.98 24.05
C GLU A 312 -3.03 27.40 23.51
N GLY A 313 -4.11 26.75 23.97
CA GLY A 313 -5.47 27.00 23.54
C GLY A 313 -6.07 25.83 22.75
N TYR A 314 -7.22 26.07 22.13
CA TYR A 314 -7.93 25.07 21.34
C TYR A 314 -7.37 24.96 19.92
N GLY A 315 -7.29 23.73 19.42
CA GLY A 315 -6.86 23.42 18.07
C GLY A 315 -5.49 22.75 18.01
N ALA A 316 -5.45 21.56 17.44
CA ALA A 316 -4.20 20.83 17.21
C ALA A 316 -4.24 20.03 15.90
N PHE A 317 -3.08 19.92 15.28
CA PHE A 317 -2.82 18.96 14.21
C PHE A 317 -2.42 17.62 14.80
N LYS A 318 -2.94 16.52 14.25
CA LYS A 318 -2.44 15.17 14.56
C LYS A 318 -1.34 14.84 13.57
N ILE A 319 -0.17 14.49 14.09
CA ILE A 319 1.00 14.16 13.28
C ILE A 319 1.41 12.71 13.49
N ILE A 320 1.97 12.09 12.44
CA ILE A 320 2.66 10.81 12.50
C ILE A 320 4.17 11.05 12.29
N ASN A 321 4.98 10.34 13.07
CA ASN A 321 6.43 10.50 13.06
C ASN A 321 7.12 9.17 12.75
N SER A 322 8.44 9.21 12.51
CA SER A 322 9.28 8.06 12.17
C SER A 322 10.24 7.69 13.30
N TRP A 323 9.86 7.88 14.56
CA TRP A 323 10.68 7.51 15.73
C TRP A 323 10.15 6.31 16.51
N GLY A 324 9.31 5.50 15.87
CA GLY A 324 8.74 4.29 16.46
C GLY A 324 7.55 4.55 17.38
N LYS A 325 6.89 3.46 17.77
CA LYS A 325 5.66 3.49 18.56
C LYS A 325 5.86 4.02 19.99
N GLU A 326 7.09 3.96 20.50
CA GLU A 326 7.44 4.49 21.82
C GLU A 326 7.51 6.02 21.87
N TRP A 327 7.49 6.70 20.72
CA TRP A 327 7.45 8.16 20.68
C TRP A 327 6.00 8.67 20.68
N GLY A 328 5.72 9.66 21.53
CA GLY A 328 4.39 10.24 21.68
C GLY A 328 3.36 9.19 22.10
N ASN A 329 2.22 9.18 21.42
CA ASN A 329 1.14 8.24 21.64
C ASN A 329 1.10 7.23 20.49
N SER A 330 1.83 6.12 20.65
CA SER A 330 1.98 5.07 19.62
C SER A 330 2.57 5.57 18.30
N GLY A 331 3.46 6.56 18.32
CA GLY A 331 4.07 7.18 17.13
C GLY A 331 3.38 8.43 16.60
N TYR A 332 2.29 8.84 17.25
CA TYR A 332 1.53 10.04 16.92
C TYR A 332 1.63 11.08 18.03
N SER A 333 1.38 12.34 17.70
CA SER A 333 1.17 13.38 18.70
C SER A 333 0.19 14.42 18.19
N TYR A 334 -0.50 15.10 19.10
CA TYR A 334 -1.14 16.36 18.81
C TYR A 334 -0.08 17.47 18.89
N LEU A 335 0.03 18.27 17.84
CA LEU A 335 0.88 19.45 17.76
C LEU A 335 -0.05 20.66 17.69
N SER A 336 0.00 21.55 18.69
CA SER A 336 -0.90 22.69 18.75
C SER A 336 -0.80 23.53 17.47
N TYR A 337 -1.86 24.23 17.10
CA TYR A 337 -1.82 25.14 15.95
C TYR A 337 -0.73 26.20 16.10
N GLN A 338 -0.57 26.75 17.32
CA GLN A 338 0.47 27.72 17.61
C GLN A 338 1.88 27.13 17.43
N ALA A 339 2.12 25.91 17.92
CA ALA A 339 3.40 25.23 17.79
C ALA A 339 3.77 24.98 16.33
N LEU A 340 2.86 24.38 15.55
CA LEU A 340 3.12 24.10 14.14
C LEU A 340 3.42 25.39 13.38
N THR A 341 2.58 26.40 13.51
CA THR A 341 2.72 27.64 12.73
C THR A 341 3.93 28.48 13.15
N THR A 342 4.36 28.40 14.41
CA THR A 342 5.57 29.09 14.89
C THR A 342 6.85 28.39 14.43
N ASN A 343 6.86 27.06 14.39
CA ASN A 343 8.07 26.27 14.21
C ASN A 343 8.22 25.68 12.79
N ALA A 344 7.17 25.68 11.97
CA ALA A 344 7.23 25.19 10.60
C ALA A 344 8.11 26.06 9.70
N ILE A 345 8.91 25.40 8.86
CA ILE A 345 9.72 26.03 7.82
C ILE A 345 8.89 26.14 6.54
N ALA A 346 8.24 25.04 6.13
CA ALA A 346 7.36 24.97 4.97
C ALA A 346 6.52 23.67 4.98
N GLY A 347 5.38 23.71 4.32
CA GLY A 347 4.52 22.55 4.05
C GLY A 347 4.59 22.14 2.58
N TYR A 348 4.76 20.85 2.32
CA TYR A 348 4.96 20.26 1.00
C TYR A 348 3.82 19.31 0.66
N VAL A 349 3.32 19.46 -0.56
CA VAL A 349 2.23 18.67 -1.11
C VAL A 349 2.63 18.10 -2.46
N PHE A 350 2.10 16.93 -2.78
CA PHE A 350 2.54 16.14 -3.93
C PHE A 350 1.31 15.75 -4.73
N THR A 351 1.23 16.19 -5.98
CA THR A 351 0.15 15.81 -6.87
C THR A 351 0.49 14.45 -7.46
N ASP A 352 -0.32 13.44 -7.17
CA ASP A 352 -0.14 12.11 -7.74
C ASP A 352 -0.18 12.15 -9.28
N LEU A 353 0.69 11.36 -9.91
CA LEU A 353 0.48 10.94 -11.29
C LEU A 353 -0.40 9.71 -11.22
N VAL A 354 -1.73 9.92 -11.22
CA VAL A 354 -2.70 8.81 -11.22
C VAL A 354 -2.33 7.85 -12.35
N ASN A 355 -1.68 6.76 -11.96
CA ASN A 355 -1.41 5.66 -12.85
C ASN A 355 -2.76 4.99 -13.04
N GLY A 356 -3.18 4.79 -14.30
CA GLY A 356 -4.37 4.00 -14.57
C GLY A 356 -4.30 2.66 -13.83
N PRO A 357 -5.44 1.99 -13.59
CA PRO A 357 -5.48 0.72 -12.88
C PRO A 357 -4.39 -0.22 -13.43
N ILE A 358 -3.67 -0.87 -12.51
CA ILE A 358 -2.62 -1.85 -12.84
C ILE A 358 -3.19 -2.75 -13.95
N GLN A 359 -2.53 -2.74 -15.11
CA GLN A 359 -2.95 -3.61 -16.20
C GLN A 359 -2.77 -5.05 -15.72
N PRO A 360 -3.83 -5.86 -15.72
CA PRO A 360 -3.70 -7.24 -15.29
C PRO A 360 -2.63 -7.95 -16.13
N ILE A 361 -1.81 -8.76 -15.49
CA ILE A 361 -0.88 -9.64 -16.19
C ILE A 361 -1.69 -10.78 -16.79
N GLU A 362 -1.52 -11.00 -18.09
CA GLU A 362 -2.14 -12.10 -18.81
C GLU A 362 -1.32 -13.39 -18.61
N GLN A 363 -2.01 -14.49 -18.28
CA GLN A 363 -1.41 -15.81 -18.20
C GLN A 363 -2.33 -16.83 -18.88
N GLU A 364 -1.76 -17.66 -19.77
CA GLU A 364 -2.49 -18.77 -20.37
C GLU A 364 -2.77 -19.87 -19.35
N LEU A 365 -4.02 -20.32 -19.30
CA LEU A 365 -4.42 -21.52 -18.59
C LEU A 365 -4.56 -22.70 -19.57
N PRO A 366 -4.15 -23.91 -19.19
CA PRO A 366 -4.32 -25.09 -20.03
C PRO A 366 -5.79 -25.33 -20.38
N VAL A 367 -6.05 -25.73 -21.63
CA VAL A 367 -7.37 -26.12 -22.12
C VAL A 367 -7.29 -27.54 -22.65
N SER A 368 -8.14 -28.42 -22.11
CA SER A 368 -8.34 -29.78 -22.58
C SER A 368 -9.63 -29.87 -23.37
N ILE A 369 -9.54 -30.29 -24.64
CA ILE A 369 -10.71 -30.48 -25.50
C ILE A 369 -11.05 -31.96 -25.54
N THR A 370 -12.24 -32.31 -25.09
CA THR A 370 -12.75 -33.67 -25.17
C THR A 370 -13.46 -33.87 -26.52
N HIS A 371 -12.93 -34.78 -27.32
CA HIS A 371 -13.46 -35.12 -28.64
C HIS A 371 -14.23 -36.43 -28.59
N GLN A 372 -15.16 -36.53 -27.64
CA GLN A 372 -15.87 -37.78 -27.40
C GLN A 372 -16.68 -38.20 -28.62
N VAL A 373 -16.60 -39.49 -28.95
CA VAL A 373 -17.40 -40.15 -29.97
C VAL A 373 -18.32 -41.15 -29.27
N LYS A 374 -19.64 -40.96 -29.41
CA LYS A 374 -20.67 -41.83 -28.86
C LYS A 374 -21.20 -42.77 -29.95
N PHE A 375 -21.17 -44.07 -29.69
CA PHE A 375 -21.71 -45.11 -30.56
C PHE A 375 -23.00 -45.65 -29.98
N LYS A 376 -24.05 -45.73 -30.80
CA LYS A 376 -25.31 -46.40 -30.46
C LYS A 376 -25.31 -47.80 -31.09
N LEU A 377 -25.18 -48.81 -30.25
CA LEU A 377 -25.08 -50.22 -30.64
C LEU A 377 -26.42 -50.91 -30.35
N ASN A 378 -27.05 -51.48 -31.38
CA ASN A 378 -28.31 -52.20 -31.19
C ASN A 378 -28.04 -53.71 -31.13
N PHE A 379 -28.13 -54.31 -29.94
CA PHE A 379 -27.97 -55.76 -29.77
C PHE A 379 -29.33 -56.47 -29.80
N THR A 380 -29.39 -57.63 -30.46
CA THR A 380 -30.60 -58.47 -30.51
C THR A 380 -30.74 -59.39 -29.30
N GLY A 381 -29.69 -59.51 -28.47
CA GLY A 381 -29.63 -60.40 -27.32
C GLY A 381 -28.67 -59.91 -26.25
N ARG A 382 -28.53 -60.68 -25.16
CA ARG A 382 -27.57 -60.41 -24.09
C ARG A 382 -26.25 -61.12 -24.39
N GLY A 383 -25.13 -60.48 -24.06
CA GLY A 383 -23.82 -61.10 -24.21
C GLY A 383 -22.68 -60.15 -23.83
N GLN A 384 -21.45 -60.66 -23.88
CA GLN A 384 -20.25 -59.84 -23.74
C GLN A 384 -19.72 -59.40 -25.10
N TYR A 385 -19.12 -58.22 -25.14
CA TYR A 385 -18.45 -57.71 -26.31
C TYR A 385 -17.21 -56.90 -25.95
N ASP A 386 -16.29 -56.82 -26.89
CA ASP A 386 -15.14 -55.94 -26.83
C ASP A 386 -15.28 -54.88 -27.92
N ILE A 387 -14.73 -53.69 -27.65
CA ILE A 387 -14.60 -52.65 -28.65
C ILE A 387 -13.14 -52.30 -28.88
N LYS A 388 -12.82 -51.99 -30.12
CA LYS A 388 -11.49 -51.54 -30.53
C LYS A 388 -11.65 -50.42 -31.55
N ILE A 389 -10.88 -49.34 -31.39
CA ILE A 389 -10.77 -48.28 -32.39
C ILE A 389 -9.44 -48.47 -33.11
N THR A 390 -9.48 -48.49 -34.44
CA THR A 390 -8.28 -48.60 -35.28
C THR A 390 -8.15 -47.46 -36.27
N ASP A 391 -6.91 -47.09 -36.61
CA ASP A 391 -6.63 -46.19 -37.73
C ASP A 391 -6.86 -46.87 -39.10
N SER A 392 -6.72 -46.09 -40.17
CA SER A 392 -6.87 -46.57 -41.57
C SER A 392 -5.87 -47.65 -41.97
N LYS A 393 -4.81 -47.88 -41.18
CA LYS A 393 -3.80 -48.93 -41.38
C LYS A 393 -4.05 -50.15 -40.48
N GLY A 394 -5.13 -50.15 -39.70
CA GLY A 394 -5.50 -51.23 -38.78
C GLY A 394 -4.77 -51.21 -37.43
N LYS A 395 -3.99 -50.16 -37.13
CA LYS A 395 -3.32 -50.02 -35.82
C LYS A 395 -4.36 -49.74 -34.74
N THR A 396 -4.31 -50.49 -33.64
CA THR A 396 -5.11 -50.24 -32.44
C THR A 396 -4.75 -48.90 -31.82
N LEU A 397 -5.74 -48.04 -31.62
CA LEU A 397 -5.60 -46.78 -30.91
C LEU A 397 -6.23 -46.83 -29.52
N TYR A 398 -7.39 -47.49 -29.41
CA TYR A 398 -8.12 -47.66 -28.17
C TYR A 398 -8.76 -49.05 -28.13
N GLN A 399 -8.88 -49.64 -26.95
CA GLN A 399 -9.55 -50.92 -26.77
C GLN A 399 -10.12 -51.07 -25.37
N GLU A 400 -11.29 -51.69 -25.30
CA GLU A 400 -11.99 -52.01 -24.04
C GLU A 400 -12.59 -53.41 -24.15
N TYR A 401 -12.53 -54.16 -23.06
CA TYR A 401 -12.83 -55.59 -23.03
C TYR A 401 -13.96 -55.93 -22.07
N ALA A 402 -14.65 -57.04 -22.33
CA ALA A 402 -15.65 -57.63 -21.45
C ALA A 402 -16.81 -56.69 -21.08
N LEU A 403 -17.21 -55.83 -22.03
CA LEU A 403 -18.39 -54.99 -21.90
C LEU A 403 -19.65 -55.85 -21.96
N ASN A 404 -20.68 -55.46 -21.20
CA ASN A 404 -21.94 -56.19 -21.16
C ASN A 404 -22.97 -55.54 -22.09
N GLY A 405 -23.45 -56.29 -23.08
CA GLY A 405 -24.51 -55.87 -23.99
C GLY A 405 -25.87 -56.36 -23.51
N MET A 406 -26.85 -55.45 -23.48
CA MET A 406 -28.25 -55.76 -23.23
C MET A 406 -29.05 -55.71 -24.55
N PRO A 407 -30.20 -56.41 -24.69
CA PRO A 407 -31.01 -56.31 -25.89
C PRO A 407 -31.53 -54.88 -26.05
N GLY A 408 -31.45 -54.33 -27.26
CA GLY A 408 -31.78 -52.93 -27.56
C GLY A 408 -30.56 -52.04 -27.72
N ILE A 409 -30.77 -50.73 -27.61
CA ILE A 409 -29.72 -49.71 -27.81
C ILE A 409 -28.83 -49.61 -26.57
N ASN A 410 -27.53 -49.79 -26.78
CA ASN A 410 -26.47 -49.61 -25.80
C ASN A 410 -25.59 -48.45 -26.28
N GLU A 411 -25.16 -47.60 -25.37
CA GLU A 411 -24.27 -46.47 -25.69
C GLU A 411 -22.86 -46.76 -25.21
N VAL A 412 -21.89 -46.55 -26.10
CA VAL A 412 -20.47 -46.64 -25.78
C VAL A 412 -19.79 -45.34 -26.16
N THR A 413 -18.95 -44.81 -25.27
CA THR A 413 -18.28 -43.53 -25.48
C THR A 413 -16.78 -43.76 -25.55
N TRP A 414 -16.16 -43.35 -26.66
CA TRP A 414 -14.70 -43.22 -26.73
C TRP A 414 -14.32 -41.77 -26.46
N SER A 415 -13.36 -41.53 -25.57
CA SER A 415 -12.91 -40.18 -25.19
C SER A 415 -12.25 -39.39 -26.33
N GLY A 416 -11.82 -40.08 -27.38
CA GLY A 416 -10.97 -39.52 -28.45
C GLY A 416 -9.48 -39.63 -28.16
N ASN A 417 -9.08 -40.26 -27.05
CA ASN A 417 -7.68 -40.49 -26.69
C ASN A 417 -7.24 -41.92 -27.02
N ASP A 418 -5.95 -42.11 -27.28
CA ASP A 418 -5.36 -43.43 -27.43
C ASP A 418 -5.15 -44.15 -26.07
N MET A 419 -4.65 -45.39 -26.10
CA MET A 419 -4.33 -46.20 -24.92
C MET A 419 -3.33 -45.55 -23.95
N HIS A 420 -2.64 -44.48 -24.36
CA HIS A 420 -1.69 -43.73 -23.54
C HIS A 420 -2.27 -42.38 -23.07
N GLY A 421 -3.54 -42.11 -23.34
CA GLY A 421 -4.21 -40.87 -22.97
C GLY A 421 -3.92 -39.70 -23.92
N LYS A 422 -3.23 -39.92 -25.05
CA LYS A 422 -2.95 -38.86 -26.03
C LYS A 422 -4.13 -38.66 -26.97
N ILE A 423 -4.48 -37.40 -27.25
CA ILE A 423 -5.55 -37.07 -28.20
C ILE A 423 -5.23 -37.65 -29.59
N VAL A 424 -6.20 -38.38 -30.15
CA VAL A 424 -6.15 -38.88 -31.52
C VAL A 424 -6.66 -37.76 -32.46
N PRO A 425 -5.91 -37.39 -33.52
CA PRO A 425 -6.32 -36.32 -34.46
C PRO A 425 -7.65 -36.58 -35.18
N ALA A 426 -8.28 -35.56 -35.75
CA ALA A 426 -9.36 -35.77 -36.71
C ALA A 426 -8.94 -36.70 -37.86
N GLY A 427 -9.89 -37.50 -38.34
CA GLY A 427 -9.64 -38.46 -39.40
C GLY A 427 -10.68 -39.58 -39.45
N THR A 428 -10.45 -40.51 -40.38
CA THR A 428 -11.28 -41.69 -40.55
C THR A 428 -10.71 -42.85 -39.76
N TYR A 429 -11.56 -43.49 -38.95
CA TYR A 429 -11.23 -44.59 -38.05
C TYR A 429 -12.26 -45.70 -38.19
N LYS A 430 -11.95 -46.88 -37.65
CA LYS A 430 -12.90 -47.99 -37.58
C LYS A 430 -13.18 -48.38 -36.13
N LEU A 431 -14.46 -48.55 -35.83
CA LEU A 431 -14.93 -49.28 -34.67
C LEU A 431 -14.97 -50.77 -35.04
N VAL A 432 -14.22 -51.59 -34.31
CA VAL A 432 -14.25 -53.05 -34.41
C VAL A 432 -14.90 -53.58 -33.14
N LEU A 433 -16.01 -54.28 -33.30
CA LEU A 433 -16.79 -54.86 -32.22
C LEU A 433 -16.72 -56.38 -32.30
N THR A 434 -16.25 -57.02 -31.24
CA THR A 434 -16.14 -58.49 -31.16
C THR A 434 -17.12 -58.99 -30.12
N THR A 435 -18.09 -59.82 -30.49
CA THR A 435 -19.00 -60.48 -29.53
C THR A 435 -18.56 -61.91 -29.26
N TYR A 436 -19.02 -62.50 -28.17
CA TYR A 436 -18.63 -63.85 -27.77
C TYR A 436 -19.84 -64.79 -27.75
N ASP A 437 -19.63 -66.03 -28.20
CA ASP A 437 -20.65 -67.08 -28.10
C ASP A 437 -20.82 -67.57 -26.64
N LYS A 438 -21.79 -68.46 -26.41
CA LYS A 438 -22.06 -69.05 -25.07
C LYS A 438 -20.90 -69.86 -24.47
N HIS A 439 -19.87 -70.18 -25.26
CA HIS A 439 -18.67 -70.89 -24.85
C HIS A 439 -17.46 -69.95 -24.70
N GLY A 440 -17.64 -68.64 -24.89
CA GLY A 440 -16.58 -67.64 -24.81
C GLY A 440 -15.71 -67.56 -26.06
N ASN A 441 -16.12 -68.16 -27.18
CA ASN A 441 -15.38 -68.02 -28.43
C ASN A 441 -15.75 -66.69 -29.11
N PRO A 442 -14.78 -65.93 -29.64
CA PRO A 442 -15.06 -64.71 -30.38
C PRO A 442 -15.80 -65.04 -31.68
N THR A 443 -16.84 -64.27 -31.96
CA THR A 443 -17.58 -64.28 -33.22
C THR A 443 -16.85 -63.42 -34.27
N MET A 444 -17.31 -63.51 -35.53
CA MET A 444 -16.80 -62.62 -36.58
C MET A 444 -17.02 -61.14 -36.18
N PRO A 445 -15.96 -60.33 -36.15
CA PRO A 445 -16.06 -58.95 -35.69
C PRO A 445 -16.90 -58.10 -36.66
N PHE A 446 -17.69 -57.20 -36.09
CA PHE A 446 -18.39 -56.16 -36.82
C PHE A 446 -17.47 -54.94 -36.96
N GLU A 447 -17.26 -54.46 -38.18
CA GLU A 447 -16.49 -53.25 -38.45
C GLU A 447 -17.40 -52.12 -38.94
N HIS A 448 -17.22 -50.93 -38.39
CA HIS A 448 -17.89 -49.72 -38.83
C HIS A 448 -16.90 -48.58 -38.98
N GLU A 449 -16.78 -48.03 -40.18
CA GLU A 449 -15.97 -46.84 -40.45
C GLU A 449 -16.71 -45.57 -40.00
N PHE A 450 -16.01 -44.68 -39.30
CA PHE A 450 -16.53 -43.41 -38.85
C PHE A 450 -15.48 -42.30 -38.98
N VAL A 451 -15.94 -41.05 -39.05
CA VAL A 451 -15.07 -39.87 -39.07
C VAL A 451 -15.07 -39.24 -37.68
N LYS A 452 -13.89 -39.15 -37.06
CA LYS A 452 -13.67 -38.28 -35.90
C LYS A 452 -13.42 -36.87 -36.42
N LEU A 453 -14.26 -35.94 -36.02
CA LEU A 453 -14.07 -34.52 -36.26
C LEU A 453 -13.34 -33.89 -35.07
N ASP A 454 -12.47 -32.93 -35.33
CA ASP A 454 -12.05 -31.99 -34.30
C ASP A 454 -13.19 -30.99 -34.15
N LYS A 455 -13.80 -30.94 -32.97
CA LYS A 455 -15.01 -30.14 -32.73
C LYS A 455 -14.64 -28.68 -32.47
N VAL A 456 -13.40 -28.43 -32.03
CA VAL A 456 -12.82 -27.12 -31.75
C VAL A 456 -11.32 -27.16 -32.11
N ILE A 457 -10.80 -26.11 -32.74
CA ILE A 457 -9.38 -26.06 -33.18
C ILE A 457 -8.57 -24.90 -32.57
N ASN A 458 -9.22 -23.79 -32.23
CA ASN A 458 -8.57 -22.61 -31.65
C ASN A 458 -9.25 -22.27 -30.34
N THR A 459 -8.70 -22.82 -29.25
CA THR A 459 -9.22 -22.65 -27.91
C THR A 459 -8.13 -22.12 -27.01
N GLN A 460 -8.40 -21.00 -26.36
CA GLN A 460 -7.45 -20.34 -25.47
C GLN A 460 -8.20 -19.91 -24.21
N ALA A 461 -7.58 -20.13 -23.06
CA ALA A 461 -8.04 -19.56 -21.81
C ALA A 461 -6.96 -18.59 -21.31
N ILE A 462 -7.31 -17.32 -21.13
CA ILE A 462 -6.42 -16.29 -20.61
C ILE A 462 -6.95 -15.86 -19.25
N SER A 463 -6.12 -15.95 -18.24
CA SER A 463 -6.37 -15.45 -16.90
C SER A 463 -5.70 -14.09 -16.72
N TYR A 464 -6.39 -13.19 -16.03
CA TYR A 464 -5.96 -11.82 -15.78
C TYR A 464 -5.67 -11.66 -14.30
N TRP A 465 -4.43 -11.28 -13.97
CA TRP A 465 -3.93 -11.27 -12.61
C TRP A 465 -3.50 -9.88 -12.17
N ILE A 466 -3.84 -9.54 -10.93
CA ILE A 466 -3.27 -8.38 -10.23
C ILE A 466 -2.65 -8.92 -8.94
N ASP A 467 -1.35 -8.74 -8.76
CA ASP A 467 -0.62 -9.14 -7.55
C ASP A 467 -0.85 -10.59 -7.10
N SER A 468 -0.81 -11.54 -8.03
CA SER A 468 -1.09 -12.98 -7.79
C SER A 468 -2.54 -13.29 -7.40
N ASP A 469 -3.45 -12.31 -7.51
CA ASP A 469 -4.88 -12.50 -7.36
C ASP A 469 -5.59 -12.50 -8.72
N ILE A 470 -6.33 -13.58 -9.01
CA ILE A 470 -7.07 -13.73 -10.26
C ILE A 470 -8.26 -12.77 -10.27
N GLN A 471 -8.36 -11.95 -11.32
CA GLN A 471 -9.43 -10.96 -11.49
C GLN A 471 -10.51 -11.47 -12.43
N SER A 472 -10.11 -12.10 -13.53
CA SER A 472 -11.03 -12.69 -14.49
C SER A 472 -10.33 -13.76 -15.33
N VAL A 473 -11.13 -14.56 -16.03
CA VAL A 473 -10.67 -15.47 -17.09
C VAL A 473 -11.53 -15.27 -18.32
N THR A 474 -10.89 -15.18 -19.48
CA THR A 474 -11.56 -15.27 -20.77
C THR A 474 -11.26 -16.62 -21.41
N ILE A 475 -12.27 -17.22 -22.04
CA ILE A 475 -12.12 -18.44 -22.83
C ILE A 475 -12.64 -18.15 -24.23
N SER A 476 -11.76 -18.21 -25.22
CA SER A 476 -12.14 -18.10 -26.62
C SER A 476 -12.22 -19.47 -27.25
N VAL A 477 -13.30 -19.74 -27.99
CA VAL A 477 -13.60 -21.03 -28.62
C VAL A 477 -13.97 -20.77 -30.08
N THR A 478 -13.30 -21.48 -31.00
CA THR A 478 -13.69 -21.50 -32.43
C THR A 478 -14.20 -22.89 -32.83
N PRO A 479 -15.53 -23.08 -32.89
CA PRO A 479 -16.13 -24.35 -33.26
C PRO A 479 -15.88 -24.72 -34.72
N GLN A 480 -15.65 -26.01 -34.98
CA GLN A 480 -15.65 -26.59 -36.34
C GLN A 480 -16.94 -27.36 -36.64
N THR A 481 -17.71 -27.68 -35.61
CA THR A 481 -19.01 -28.34 -35.71
C THR A 481 -20.07 -27.52 -34.97
N ALA A 482 -21.32 -27.56 -35.44
CA ALA A 482 -22.45 -27.08 -34.63
C ALA A 482 -22.78 -28.12 -33.55
N GLY A 483 -23.24 -27.67 -32.39
CA GLY A 483 -23.54 -28.56 -31.26
C GLY A 483 -23.84 -27.81 -29.96
N LEU A 484 -23.79 -28.55 -28.86
CA LEU A 484 -23.95 -28.00 -27.51
C LEU A 484 -22.60 -27.99 -26.78
N LEU A 485 -22.12 -26.79 -26.45
CA LEU A 485 -20.88 -26.57 -25.73
C LEU A 485 -21.10 -26.63 -24.22
N ASN A 486 -20.23 -27.38 -23.55
CA ASN A 486 -20.10 -27.42 -22.11
C ASN A 486 -18.65 -27.06 -21.74
N ILE A 487 -18.48 -26.23 -20.71
CA ILE A 487 -17.18 -25.85 -20.17
C ILE A 487 -17.16 -26.15 -18.69
N ASP A 488 -16.19 -26.95 -18.26
CA ASP A 488 -15.90 -27.25 -16.86
C ASP A 488 -14.57 -26.60 -16.46
N LEU A 489 -14.49 -25.99 -15.27
CA LEU A 489 -13.23 -25.57 -14.63
C LEU A 489 -12.82 -26.62 -13.61
N ILE A 490 -11.55 -27.02 -13.67
CA ILE A 490 -10.92 -27.92 -12.73
C ILE A 490 -9.86 -27.15 -11.96
N VAL A 491 -9.90 -27.23 -10.63
CA VAL A 491 -8.91 -26.64 -9.71
C VAL A 491 -8.55 -27.69 -8.67
N GLY A 492 -7.32 -28.24 -8.74
CA GLY A 492 -6.94 -29.42 -7.97
C GLY A 492 -7.86 -30.61 -8.26
N GLU A 493 -8.51 -31.16 -7.23
CA GLU A 493 -9.46 -32.29 -7.37
C GLU A 493 -10.92 -31.87 -7.62
N LYS A 494 -11.21 -30.57 -7.61
CA LYS A 494 -12.57 -30.05 -7.75
C LYS A 494 -12.88 -29.77 -9.22
N LYS A 495 -14.05 -30.22 -9.68
CA LYS A 495 -14.60 -29.96 -11.03
C LYS A 495 -15.96 -29.28 -10.92
N GLN A 496 -16.14 -28.17 -11.62
CA GLN A 496 -17.43 -27.46 -11.68
C GLN A 496 -17.78 -27.06 -13.10
N ARG A 497 -19.05 -27.27 -13.48
CA ARG A 497 -19.58 -26.78 -14.75
C ARG A 497 -19.90 -25.30 -14.69
N ILE A 498 -19.35 -24.55 -15.63
CA ILE A 498 -19.49 -23.09 -15.71
C ILE A 498 -20.34 -22.68 -16.90
N ILE A 499 -20.26 -23.42 -18.02
CA ILE A 499 -21.15 -23.27 -19.17
C ILE A 499 -21.84 -24.61 -19.42
N THR A 500 -23.16 -24.57 -19.60
CA THR A 500 -23.98 -25.76 -19.88
C THR A 500 -24.77 -25.56 -21.17
N ASN A 501 -24.62 -26.48 -22.11
CA ASN A 501 -25.39 -26.57 -23.35
C ASN A 501 -25.51 -25.26 -24.15
N ASP A 502 -24.43 -24.48 -24.23
CA ASP A 502 -24.46 -23.29 -25.08
C ASP A 502 -24.43 -23.69 -26.56
N ILE A 503 -25.32 -23.09 -27.36
CA ILE A 503 -25.46 -23.44 -28.77
C ILE A 503 -24.30 -22.82 -29.54
N ILE A 504 -23.50 -23.65 -30.21
CA ILE A 504 -22.40 -23.20 -31.06
C ILE A 504 -22.67 -23.52 -32.53
N LYS A 505 -22.17 -22.66 -33.42
CA LYS A 505 -22.25 -22.84 -34.87
C LYS A 505 -20.86 -22.94 -35.49
N VAL A 506 -20.79 -23.62 -36.63
CA VAL A 506 -19.55 -23.81 -37.38
C VAL A 506 -18.92 -22.46 -37.69
N ASN A 507 -17.64 -22.31 -37.34
CA ASN A 507 -16.81 -21.12 -37.56
C ASN A 507 -17.30 -19.81 -36.88
N GLU A 508 -18.25 -19.89 -35.95
CA GLU A 508 -18.69 -18.73 -35.15
C GLU A 508 -17.89 -18.70 -33.85
N ALA A 509 -16.82 -17.89 -33.81
CA ALA A 509 -16.00 -17.74 -32.63
C ALA A 509 -16.81 -17.12 -31.47
N LYS A 510 -16.68 -17.69 -30.28
CA LYS A 510 -17.29 -17.18 -29.04
C LYS A 510 -16.22 -16.96 -27.97
N THR A 511 -16.39 -15.91 -27.19
CA THR A 511 -15.59 -15.64 -26.00
C THR A 511 -16.50 -15.61 -24.78
N TYR A 512 -16.11 -16.33 -23.73
CA TYR A 512 -16.76 -16.35 -22.43
C TYR A 512 -15.87 -15.64 -21.44
N GLU A 513 -16.43 -14.79 -20.59
CA GLU A 513 -15.71 -14.08 -19.54
C GLU A 513 -16.28 -14.46 -18.18
N PHE A 514 -15.40 -14.77 -17.23
CA PHE A 514 -15.74 -15.15 -15.87
C PHE A 514 -15.02 -14.23 -14.88
N ASP A 515 -15.77 -13.71 -13.92
CA ASP A 515 -15.20 -12.87 -12.85
C ASP A 515 -14.52 -13.71 -11.76
N LYS A 516 -13.73 -13.03 -10.92
CA LYS A 516 -13.00 -13.64 -9.80
C LYS A 516 -13.88 -14.44 -8.85
N ASP A 517 -15.12 -13.99 -8.61
CA ASP A 517 -16.00 -14.61 -7.61
C ASP A 517 -16.50 -15.97 -8.13
N THR A 518 -16.85 -16.03 -9.41
CA THR A 518 -17.20 -17.27 -10.11
C THR A 518 -16.03 -18.26 -10.10
N ILE A 519 -14.82 -17.78 -10.32
CA ILE A 519 -13.61 -18.60 -10.40
C ILE A 519 -13.18 -19.13 -9.02
N LYS A 520 -13.15 -18.26 -8.01
CA LYS A 520 -12.72 -18.60 -6.64
C LYS A 520 -13.71 -19.47 -5.88
N ALA A 521 -14.99 -19.48 -6.27
CA ALA A 521 -15.97 -20.40 -5.69
C ALA A 521 -15.56 -21.88 -5.80
N ILE A 522 -14.72 -22.22 -6.78
CA ILE A 522 -14.27 -23.58 -7.06
C ILE A 522 -13.04 -23.92 -6.20
N GLY A 523 -12.02 -23.07 -6.20
CA GLY A 523 -10.81 -23.25 -5.41
C GLY A 523 -9.84 -22.08 -5.53
N GLU A 524 -8.75 -22.12 -4.76
CA GLU A 524 -7.76 -21.03 -4.69
C GLU A 524 -6.39 -21.41 -5.27
N ASP A 525 -6.12 -22.70 -5.56
CA ASP A 525 -4.84 -23.15 -6.14
C ASP A 525 -4.90 -23.24 -7.67
N PHE A 526 -4.62 -22.11 -8.33
CA PHE A 526 -4.65 -22.02 -9.79
C PHE A 526 -3.39 -22.52 -10.50
N ASN A 527 -2.36 -22.98 -9.77
CA ASN A 527 -1.16 -23.55 -10.39
C ASN A 527 -1.45 -24.86 -11.13
N SER A 528 -2.52 -25.57 -10.72
CA SER A 528 -2.99 -26.82 -11.33
C SER A 528 -4.29 -26.65 -12.12
N ALA A 529 -4.79 -25.42 -12.26
CA ALA A 529 -6.10 -25.18 -12.86
C ALA A 529 -6.07 -25.35 -14.39
N TYR A 530 -7.14 -25.93 -14.93
CA TYR A 530 -7.35 -26.05 -16.38
C TYR A 530 -8.83 -26.11 -16.72
N PHE A 531 -9.16 -25.80 -17.98
CA PHE A 531 -10.52 -25.92 -18.49
C PHE A 531 -10.70 -27.19 -19.30
N GLU A 532 -11.83 -27.86 -19.13
CA GLU A 532 -12.27 -28.96 -19.97
C GLU A 532 -13.44 -28.51 -20.83
N ILE A 533 -13.29 -28.63 -22.14
CA ILE A 533 -14.30 -28.23 -23.12
C ILE A 533 -14.86 -29.48 -23.80
N ASN A 534 -16.17 -29.59 -23.81
CA ASN A 534 -16.89 -30.66 -24.48
C ASN A 534 -17.94 -30.06 -25.42
N VAL A 535 -17.98 -30.56 -26.66
CA VAL A 535 -19.03 -30.25 -27.62
C VAL A 535 -19.79 -31.55 -27.85
N GLU A 536 -21.08 -31.58 -27.51
CA GLU A 536 -21.93 -32.74 -27.75
C GLU A 536 -22.48 -32.78 -29.17
#